data_AF-A0A1V4QEM1-F1
#
_entry.id   AF-A0A1V4QEM1-F1
#
_cell.length_a   1.000
_cell.length_b   1.000
_cell.length_c   1.000
_cell.angle_alpha   90.00
_cell.angle_beta   90.00
_cell.angle_gamma   90.00
#
_symmetry.space_group_name_H-M   'P 1'
#
loop_
_entity.id
_entity.type
_entity.pdbx_description
1 polymer ?
#
loop_
_entity_poly.entity_id
_entity_poly.type
_entity_poly.pdbx_seq_one_letter_code
_entity_poly.pdbx_strand_id
1 'polypeptide(L)'
;MPRINRIFLNISSFQTLAMFRRGLFYSYLSIYLRFYLGLSVTETTLFTTLPMVLNVLFQTFVWGRISDRYQSRRTLIIIGEFLAAVGTFFVWFFHTIPDNHRAAGYVIIIGLAIV
;
A
#
# COMPACT_ATOMS: atom_id res chain seq x y z
N MET A 1 -11.82 23.00 27.26
CA MET A 1 -10.88 22.07 26.58
C MET A 1 -11.57 21.08 25.58
N PRO A 2 -12.36 21.51 24.57
CA PRO A 2 -13.02 20.54 23.67
C PRO A 2 -12.29 20.26 22.34
N ARG A 3 -11.34 21.12 21.92
CA ARG A 3 -10.75 21.06 20.56
C ARG A 3 -9.70 19.95 20.38
N ILE A 4 -8.91 19.68 21.42
CA ILE A 4 -7.83 18.68 21.41
C ILE A 4 -8.42 17.26 21.35
N ASN A 5 -9.47 16.98 22.12
CA ASN A 5 -10.12 15.66 22.12
C ASN A 5 -10.71 15.30 20.75
N ARG A 6 -11.29 16.26 20.03
CA ARG A 6 -11.85 16.01 18.69
C ARG A 6 -10.77 15.75 17.64
N ILE A 7 -9.65 16.48 17.69
CA ILE A 7 -8.53 16.27 16.77
C ILE A 7 -7.88 14.91 17.02
N PHE A 8 -7.64 14.57 18.29
CA PHE A 8 -7.11 13.26 18.67
C PHE A 8 -8.04 12.14 18.20
N LEU A 9 -9.34 12.23 18.47
CA LEU A 9 -10.31 11.20 18.07
C LEU A 9 -10.39 11.03 16.54
N ASN A 10 -10.36 12.13 15.77
CA ASN A 10 -10.40 12.07 14.31
C ASN A 10 -9.12 11.48 13.71
N ILE A 11 -7.95 11.86 14.23
CA ILE A 11 -6.67 11.33 13.71
C ILE A 11 -6.50 9.87 14.12
N SER A 12 -6.80 9.53 15.37
CA SER A 12 -6.68 8.15 15.86
C SER A 12 -7.63 7.21 15.14
N SER A 13 -8.89 7.60 14.93
CA SER A 13 -9.83 6.78 14.16
C SER A 13 -9.37 6.57 12.71
N PHE A 14 -8.88 7.63 12.05
CA PHE A 14 -8.31 7.52 10.71
C PHE A 14 -7.10 6.57 10.67
N GLN A 15 -6.14 6.73 11.58
CA GLN A 15 -4.95 5.89 11.64
C GLN A 15 -5.29 4.43 11.93
N THR A 16 -6.20 4.17 12.86
CA THR A 16 -6.68 2.82 13.15
C THR A 16 -7.28 2.17 11.92
N LEU A 17 -8.15 2.88 11.19
CA LEU A 17 -8.78 2.35 9.98
C LEU A 17 -7.75 2.10 8.87
N ALA A 18 -6.83 3.03 8.65
CA ALA A 18 -5.80 2.92 7.62
C ALA A 18 -4.86 1.73 7.89
N MET A 19 -4.44 1.54 9.14
CA MET A 19 -3.58 0.43 9.54
C MET A 19 -4.33 -0.90 9.53
N PHE A 20 -5.61 -0.91 9.92
CA PHE A 20 -6.45 -2.10 9.86
C PHE A 20 -6.62 -2.58 8.41
N ARG A 21 -6.93 -1.66 7.47
CA ARG A 21 -7.00 -1.98 6.04
C ARG A 21 -5.70 -2.60 5.52
N ARG A 22 -4.55 -1.98 5.85
CA ARG A 22 -3.24 -2.52 5.46
C ARG A 22 -3.01 -3.91 6.05
N GLY A 23 -3.31 -4.11 7.33
CA GLY A 23 -3.19 -5.40 8.00
C GLY A 23 -4.00 -6.50 7.31
N LEU A 24 -5.27 -6.23 6.98
CA LEU A 24 -6.10 -7.17 6.25
C LEU A 24 -5.54 -7.44 4.84
N PHE A 25 -5.20 -6.39 4.11
CA PHE A 25 -4.71 -6.50 2.73
C PHE A 25 -3.47 -7.38 2.63
N TYR A 26 -2.42 -7.09 3.40
CA TYR A 26 -1.16 -7.84 3.34
C TYR A 26 -1.31 -9.28 3.84
N SER A 27 -2.15 -9.51 4.86
CA SER A 27 -2.37 -10.85 5.40
C SER A 27 -3.08 -11.76 4.39
N TYR A 28 -4.19 -11.30 3.82
CA TYR A 28 -4.92 -12.08 2.82
C TYR A 28 -4.16 -12.22 1.51
N LEU A 29 -3.43 -11.19 1.10
CA LEU A 29 -2.64 -11.25 -0.12
C LEU A 29 -1.50 -12.29 -0.02
N SER A 30 -0.84 -12.37 1.14
CA SER A 30 0.18 -13.41 1.38
C SER A 30 -0.40 -14.83 1.22
N ILE A 31 -1.60 -15.07 1.77
CA ILE A 31 -2.31 -16.35 1.63
C ILE A 31 -2.65 -16.60 0.15
N TYR A 32 -3.16 -15.59 -0.56
CA TYR A 32 -3.54 -15.70 -1.97
C TYR A 32 -2.33 -16.04 -2.86
N LEU A 33 -1.23 -15.32 -2.72
CA LEU A 33 0.00 -15.58 -3.49
C LEU A 33 0.54 -17.00 -3.23
N ARG A 34 0.54 -17.43 -1.97
CA ARG A 34 1.13 -18.71 -1.57
C ARG A 34 0.25 -19.92 -1.91
N PHE A 35 -1.03 -19.87 -1.54
CA PHE A 35 -1.91 -21.03 -1.60
C PHE A 35 -2.76 -21.08 -2.88
N TYR A 36 -3.12 -19.93 -3.46
CA TYR A 36 -3.94 -19.89 -4.67
C TYR A 36 -3.09 -19.84 -5.94
N LEU A 37 -2.10 -18.94 -5.99
CA LEU A 37 -1.22 -18.78 -7.16
C LEU A 37 -0.01 -19.74 -7.14
N GLY A 38 0.24 -20.43 -6.03
CA GLY A 38 1.28 -21.45 -5.91
C GLY A 38 2.71 -20.91 -5.95
N LEU A 39 2.94 -19.64 -5.60
CA LEU A 39 4.28 -19.07 -5.56
C LEU A 39 5.15 -19.68 -4.47
N SER A 40 6.45 -19.74 -4.72
CA SER A 40 7.47 -20.17 -3.76
C SER A 40 7.57 -19.20 -2.58
N VAL A 41 8.14 -19.67 -1.46
CA VAL A 41 8.33 -18.83 -0.26
C VAL A 41 9.18 -17.60 -0.59
N THR A 42 10.17 -17.78 -1.47
CA THR A 42 11.05 -16.72 -1.94
C THR A 42 10.28 -15.62 -2.68
N GLU A 43 9.40 -15.99 -3.62
CA GLU A 43 8.60 -15.03 -4.38
C GLU A 43 7.57 -14.30 -3.50
N THR A 44 6.93 -15.00 -2.56
CA THR A 44 6.03 -14.38 -1.57
C THR A 44 6.76 -13.47 -0.58
N THR A 45 8.06 -13.70 -0.35
CA THR A 45 8.88 -12.79 0.45
C THR A 45 9.28 -11.55 -0.37
N LEU A 46 9.58 -11.73 -1.66
CA LEU A 46 9.86 -10.65 -2.61
C LEU A 46 8.71 -9.65 -2.70
N PHE A 47 7.47 -10.17 -2.65
CA PHE A 47 6.24 -9.37 -2.53
C PHE A 47 6.29 -8.36 -1.37
N THR A 48 6.87 -8.74 -0.23
CA THR A 48 6.91 -7.87 0.95
C THR A 48 8.10 -6.92 0.88
N THR A 49 9.28 -7.45 0.52
CA THR A 49 10.54 -6.70 0.61
C THR A 49 10.65 -5.61 -0.45
N LEU A 50 10.27 -5.90 -1.69
CA LEU A 50 10.48 -4.97 -2.81
C LEU A 50 9.62 -3.70 -2.65
N PRO A 51 8.30 -3.78 -2.37
CA PRO A 51 7.50 -2.60 -2.06
C PRO A 51 7.99 -1.87 -0.81
N MET A 52 8.42 -2.57 0.25
CA MET A 52 8.92 -1.90 1.46
C MET A 52 10.18 -1.07 1.19
N VAL A 53 11.15 -1.61 0.43
CA VAL A 53 12.37 -0.89 0.08
C VAL A 53 12.05 0.36 -0.73
N LEU A 54 11.21 0.23 -1.77
CA LEU A 54 10.78 1.39 -2.55
C LEU A 54 10.01 2.38 -1.68
N ASN A 55 9.15 1.92 -0.79
CA ASN A 55 8.37 2.78 0.09
C ASN A 55 9.30 3.66 0.95
N VAL A 56 10.34 3.09 1.56
CA VAL A 56 11.32 3.86 2.35
C VAL A 56 12.06 4.87 1.47
N LEU A 57 12.52 4.48 0.28
CA LEU A 57 13.22 5.39 -0.64
C LEU A 57 12.32 6.57 -1.05
N PHE A 58 11.09 6.31 -1.47
CA PHE A 58 10.15 7.35 -1.87
C PHE A 58 9.69 8.21 -0.70
N GLN A 59 9.47 7.62 0.49
CA GLN A 59 9.13 8.38 1.69
C GLN A 59 10.25 9.35 2.06
N THR A 60 11.51 8.91 2.08
CA THR A 60 12.64 9.75 2.48
C THR A 60 12.99 10.80 1.43
N PHE A 61 13.12 10.41 0.16
CA PHE A 61 13.66 11.30 -0.88
C PHE A 61 12.60 12.14 -1.58
N VAL A 62 11.37 11.64 -1.72
CA VAL A 62 10.31 12.30 -2.50
C VAL A 62 9.30 12.93 -1.55
N TRP A 63 8.56 12.11 -0.81
CA TRP A 63 7.41 12.57 -0.04
C TRP A 63 7.79 13.40 1.20
N GLY A 64 8.88 13.06 1.88
CA GLY A 64 9.39 13.86 3.01
C GLY A 64 9.77 15.27 2.58
N ARG A 65 10.58 15.38 1.51
CA ARG A 65 10.99 16.66 0.92
C ARG A 65 9.79 17.48 0.41
N ILE A 66 8.83 16.85 -0.27
CA ILE A 66 7.62 17.51 -0.78
C ILE A 66 6.73 17.97 0.38
N SER A 67 6.50 17.11 1.38
CA SER A 67 5.70 17.44 2.56
C SER A 67 6.27 18.63 3.32
N ASP A 68 7.58 18.66 3.53
CA ASP A 68 8.23 19.74 4.25
C ASP A 68 8.23 21.05 3.46
N ARG A 69 8.37 21.00 2.12
CA ARG A 69 8.34 22.19 1.28
C ARG A 69 6.96 22.86 1.22
N TYR A 70 5.89 22.07 1.12
CA TYR A 70 4.53 22.60 0.96
C TYR A 70 3.74 22.71 2.28
N GLN A 71 4.26 22.18 3.39
CA GLN A 71 3.61 22.12 4.72
C GLN A 71 2.15 21.59 4.71
N SER A 72 1.73 20.96 3.61
CA SER A 72 0.35 20.62 3.29
C SER A 72 0.03 19.16 3.63
N ARG A 73 0.29 18.79 4.90
CA ARG A 73 0.24 17.40 5.39
C ARG A 73 -1.11 16.72 5.14
N ARG A 74 -2.23 17.44 5.36
CA ARG A 74 -3.59 16.88 5.18
C ARG A 74 -3.90 16.57 3.72
N THR A 75 -3.56 17.49 2.82
CA THR A 75 -3.80 17.32 1.38
C THR A 75 -2.99 16.16 0.82
N LEU A 76 -1.73 16.01 1.23
CA LEU A 76 -0.89 14.88 0.82
C LEU A 76 -1.42 13.54 1.31
N ILE A 77 -1.95 13.47 2.53
CA ILE A 77 -2.59 12.24 3.05
C ILE A 77 -3.81 11.86 2.19
N ILE A 78 -4.67 12.83 1.86
CA ILE A 78 -5.89 12.57 1.07
C ILE A 78 -5.53 12.15 -0.36
N ILE A 79 -4.58 12.85 -1.00
CA ILE A 79 -4.13 12.51 -2.36
C ILE A 79 -3.46 11.14 -2.37
N GLY A 80 -2.59 10.85 -1.40
CA GLY A 80 -1.93 9.55 -1.31
C GLY A 80 -2.92 8.40 -1.13
N GLU A 81 -3.94 8.60 -0.29
CA GLU A 81 -4.99 7.60 -0.08
C GLU A 81 -5.84 7.37 -1.34
N PHE A 82 -6.16 8.46 -2.06
CA PHE A 82 -6.86 8.37 -3.34
C PHE A 82 -6.02 7.65 -4.41
N LEU A 83 -4.73 8.01 -4.55
CA LEU A 83 -3.81 7.34 -5.46
C LEU A 83 -3.63 5.87 -5.10
N ALA A 84 -3.58 5.51 -3.82
CA ALA A 84 -3.49 4.13 -3.37
C ALA A 84 -4.74 3.32 -3.77
N ALA A 85 -5.94 3.91 -3.65
CA ALA A 85 -7.17 3.26 -4.07
C ALA A 85 -7.20 3.02 -5.59
N VAL A 86 -6.84 4.04 -6.37
CA VAL A 86 -6.77 3.95 -7.85
C VAL A 86 -5.69 2.96 -8.28
N GLY A 87 -4.50 3.03 -7.68
CA GLY A 87 -3.40 2.13 -7.96
C GLY A 87 -3.75 0.67 -7.67
N THR A 88 -4.36 0.39 -6.52
CA THR A 88 -4.80 -0.96 -6.16
C THR A 88 -5.85 -1.49 -7.13
N PHE A 89 -6.78 -0.64 -7.60
CA PHE A 89 -7.74 -1.02 -8.64
C PHE A 89 -7.02 -1.42 -9.94
N PHE A 90 -6.01 -0.67 -10.37
CA PHE A 90 -5.23 -1.03 -11.55
C PHE A 90 -4.43 -2.32 -11.36
N VAL A 91 -3.81 -2.54 -10.19
CA VAL A 91 -3.13 -3.82 -9.89
C VAL A 91 -4.12 -4.97 -10.00
N TRP A 92 -5.33 -4.82 -9.46
CA TRP A 92 -6.40 -5.79 -9.62
C TRP A 92 -6.83 -5.94 -11.09
N PHE A 93 -6.89 -4.88 -11.88
CA PHE A 93 -7.23 -5.02 -13.30
C PHE A 93 -6.13 -5.74 -14.10
N PHE A 94 -4.87 -5.46 -13.83
CA PHE A 94 -3.77 -6.06 -14.59
C PHE A 94 -3.49 -7.52 -14.19
N HIS A 95 -3.74 -7.93 -12.95
CA HIS A 95 -3.51 -9.33 -12.54
C HIS A 95 -4.51 -10.33 -13.18
N THR A 96 -5.65 -9.87 -13.71
CA THR A 96 -6.65 -10.75 -14.36
C THR A 96 -6.34 -11.04 -15.83
N ILE A 97 -5.36 -10.34 -16.42
CA ILE A 97 -5.00 -10.48 -17.84
C ILE A 97 -4.15 -11.74 -18.10
N PRO A 98 -3.16 -12.10 -17.28
CA PRO A 98 -2.34 -13.29 -17.54
C PRO A 98 -3.07 -14.59 -17.17
N ASP A 99 -3.12 -15.54 -18.10
CA ASP A 99 -3.65 -16.90 -17.82
C ASP A 99 -2.73 -17.73 -16.92
N ASN A 100 -1.47 -17.31 -16.75
CA ASN A 100 -0.48 -18.00 -15.93
C ASN A 100 -0.46 -17.44 -14.50
N HIS A 101 -0.79 -18.30 -13.53
CA HIS A 101 -0.78 -17.97 -12.10
C HIS A 101 0.54 -17.33 -11.59
N ARG A 102 1.70 -17.76 -12.12
CA ARG A 102 2.98 -17.15 -11.74
C ARG A 102 3.13 -15.74 -12.28
N ALA A 103 2.73 -15.51 -13.53
CA ALA A 103 2.77 -14.19 -14.15
C ALA A 103 1.83 -13.21 -13.43
N ALA A 104 0.62 -13.66 -13.05
CA ALA A 104 -0.31 -12.89 -12.24
C ALA A 104 0.29 -12.49 -10.88
N GLY A 105 1.03 -13.39 -10.24
CA GLY A 105 1.77 -13.10 -9.01
C GLY A 105 2.80 -11.99 -9.17
N TYR A 106 3.63 -12.03 -10.22
CA TYR A 106 4.62 -10.98 -10.48
C TYR A 106 4.00 -9.62 -10.82
N VAL A 107 2.86 -9.60 -11.53
CA VAL A 107 2.10 -8.37 -11.79
C VAL A 107 1.64 -7.73 -10.49
N ILE A 108 1.20 -8.53 -9.50
CA ILE A 108 0.82 -8.01 -8.19
C ILE A 108 2.04 -7.45 -7.43
N ILE A 109 3.17 -8.16 -7.44
CA ILE A 109 4.39 -7.71 -6.75
C ILE A 109 4.89 -6.38 -7.31
N ILE A 110 5.04 -6.30 -8.63
CA ILE A 110 5.53 -5.09 -9.31
C ILE A 110 4.49 -3.98 -9.20
N GLY A 111 3.21 -4.31 -9.36
CA GLY A 111 2.11 -3.36 -9.23
C GLY A 111 2.11 -2.68 -7.86
N LEU A 112 2.20 -3.45 -6.78
CA LEU A 112 2.22 -2.91 -5.41
C LEU A 112 3.51 -2.21 -5.03
N ALA A 113 4.58 -2.41 -5.78
CA ALA A 113 5.81 -1.65 -5.63
C ALA A 113 5.69 -0.21 -6.16
N ILE A 114 4.77 0.01 -7.11
CA ILE A 114 4.52 1.30 -7.75
C ILE A 114 3.48 2.12 -6.97
N VAL A 115 2.51 1.46 -6.33
CA VAL A 115 1.44 2.06 -5.53
C VAL A 115 1.96 2.59 -4.19
#